data_AF-A0A4C1XWW1-F1
#
_entry.id   AF-A0A4C1XWW1-F1
#
_cell.length_a   1.000
_cell.length_b   1.000
_cell.length_c   1.000
_cell.angle_alpha   90.00
_cell.angle_beta   90.00
_cell.angle_gamma   90.00
#
_symmetry.space_group_name_H-M   'P 1'
#
loop_
_entity.id
_entity.type
_entity.pdbx_description
1 polymer ?
#
loop_
_entity_poly.entity_id
_entity_poly.type
_entity_poly.pdbx_seq_one_letter_code
_entity_poly.pdbx_strand_id
1 'polypeptide(L)'
;MHRTDGIALGLVLAILESSDRAKDIFKDLGNVCGLSGIVVEPPYKKGMPGQCHRCQLYGHAASNCHAQPRCVKCLVPHCTKDCERKKEAGGKPSCCNCARNTRPITKGAL
;
A
#
# COMPACT_ATOMS: atom_id res chain seq x y z
N MET A 1 11.74 18.89 -4.00
CA MET A 1 13.08 18.31 -4.24
C MET A 1 13.92 19.40 -4.88
N HIS A 2 15.04 19.78 -4.26
CA HIS A 2 15.95 20.80 -4.79
C HIS A 2 17.24 20.09 -5.21
N ARG A 3 17.96 20.63 -6.20
CA ARG A 3 19.34 20.21 -6.40
C ARG A 3 20.15 20.55 -5.14
N THR A 4 21.29 19.89 -4.94
CA THR A 4 22.20 20.15 -3.81
C THR A 4 22.66 21.62 -3.74
N ASP A 5 22.56 22.34 -4.85
CA ASP A 5 22.83 23.75 -5.10
C ASP A 5 21.64 24.70 -4.86
N GLY A 6 20.48 24.21 -4.38
CA GLY A 6 19.35 25.05 -3.96
C GLY A 6 18.50 25.64 -5.09
N ILE A 7 18.88 25.45 -6.35
CA ILE A 7 18.11 25.90 -7.51
C ILE A 7 16.87 25.01 -7.69
N ALA A 8 15.70 25.63 -7.87
CA ALA A 8 14.45 24.95 -8.16
C ALA A 8 14.57 24.15 -9.47
N LEU A 9 14.34 22.84 -9.40
CA LEU A 9 14.22 22.01 -10.59
C LEU A 9 12.92 22.39 -11.32
N GLY A 10 13.02 22.68 -12.62
CA GLY A 10 11.87 22.81 -13.51
C GLY A 10 11.22 21.45 -13.74
N LEU A 11 10.54 20.92 -12.71
CA LEU A 11 9.84 19.65 -12.77
C LEU A 11 8.47 19.86 -13.43
N VAL A 12 8.17 19.04 -14.43
CA VAL A 12 6.86 19.01 -15.10
C VAL A 12 6.23 17.64 -14.84
N LEU A 13 5.00 17.62 -14.33
CA LEU A 13 4.22 16.39 -14.20
C LEU A 13 3.44 16.15 -15.49
N ALA A 14 3.82 15.09 -16.22
CA ALA A 14 3.05 14.59 -17.36
C ALA A 14 2.28 13.32 -16.94
N ILE A 15 0.96 13.32 -17.13
CA ILE A 15 0.11 12.16 -16.88
C ILE A 15 -0.22 11.54 -18.24
N LEU A 16 0.23 10.30 -18.44
CA LEU A 16 -0.05 9.52 -19.65
C LEU A 16 -1.06 8.42 -19.33
N GLU A 17 -1.98 8.15 -20.25
CA GLU A 17 -2.84 6.98 -20.16
C GLU A 17 -2.03 5.69 -20.31
N SER A 18 -2.43 4.66 -19.57
CA SER A 18 -1.74 3.36 -19.58
C SER A 18 -1.88 2.68 -20.94
N SER A 19 -0.84 2.79 -21.76
CA SER A 19 -0.72 2.17 -23.09
C SER A 19 0.70 1.63 -23.28
N ASP A 20 0.90 0.76 -24.27
CA ASP A 20 2.25 0.25 -24.57
C ASP A 20 3.19 1.37 -25.02
N ARG A 21 2.68 2.33 -25.82
CA ARG A 21 3.42 3.56 -26.16
C ARG A 21 3.86 4.36 -24.94
N ALA A 22 3.02 4.46 -23.91
CA ALA A 22 3.41 5.15 -22.67
C ALA A 22 4.54 4.40 -21.96
N LYS A 23 4.54 3.07 -21.96
CA LYS A 23 5.64 2.27 -21.38
C LYS A 23 6.96 2.48 -22.13
N ASP A 24 6.90 2.61 -23.46
CA ASP A 24 8.10 2.85 -24.28
C ASP A 24 8.67 4.25 -24.02
N ILE A 25 7.81 5.26 -23.86
CA ILE A 25 8.21 6.60 -23.39
C ILE A 25 8.92 6.49 -22.03
N PHE A 26 8.34 5.78 -21.05
CA PHE A 26 8.97 5.63 -19.74
C PHE A 26 10.35 4.95 -19.77
N LYS A 27 10.64 4.12 -20.79
CA LYS A 27 11.93 3.42 -20.91
C LYS A 27 12.99 4.26 -21.60
N ASP A 28 12.62 4.98 -22.67
CA ASP A 28 13.59 5.54 -23.63
C ASP A 28 13.50 7.07 -23.81
N LEU A 29 12.78 7.79 -22.93
CA LEU A 29 12.69 9.25 -23.00
C LEU A 29 13.99 9.93 -22.52
N GLY A 30 14.98 10.01 -23.41
CA GLY A 30 16.23 10.75 -23.16
C GLY A 30 16.18 12.22 -23.60
N ASN A 31 15.40 12.54 -24.64
CA ASN A 31 15.33 13.87 -25.25
C ASN A 31 13.88 14.24 -25.63
N VAL A 32 13.46 15.48 -25.34
CA VAL A 32 12.15 16.03 -25.74
C VAL A 32 12.32 17.48 -26.18
N CYS A 33 11.85 17.83 -27.38
CA CYS A 33 11.85 19.21 -27.90
C CYS A 33 13.21 19.94 -27.77
N GLY A 34 14.33 19.23 -27.96
CA GLY A 34 15.68 19.79 -27.86
C GLY A 34 16.26 19.85 -26.43
N LEU A 35 15.49 19.43 -25.42
CA LEU A 35 15.99 19.20 -24.06
C LEU A 35 16.60 17.81 -23.98
N SER A 36 17.82 17.72 -23.43
CA SER A 36 18.54 16.48 -23.20
C SER A 36 18.83 16.27 -21.72
N GLY A 37 19.11 15.03 -21.32
CA GLY A 37 19.37 14.68 -19.92
C GLY A 37 18.11 14.56 -19.07
N ILE A 38 16.97 14.24 -19.70
CA ILE A 38 15.71 13.98 -19.01
C ILE A 38 15.85 12.65 -18.27
N VAL A 39 15.56 12.66 -16.97
CA VAL A 39 15.49 11.44 -16.15
C VAL A 39 14.02 11.18 -15.84
N VAL A 40 13.53 10.03 -16.28
CA VAL A 40 12.17 9.59 -15.97
C VAL A 40 12.21 8.74 -14.71
N GLU A 41 11.61 9.26 -13.64
CA GLU A 41 11.44 8.49 -12.40
C GLU A 41 10.30 7.47 -12.56
N PRO A 42 10.51 6.20 -12.16
CA PRO A 42 9.44 5.22 -12.20
C PRO A 42 8.31 5.66 -11.27
N PRO A 43 7.04 5.38 -11.63
CA PRO A 43 5.92 5.65 -10.73
C PRO A 43 6.16 4.95 -9.38
N TYR A 44 6.06 5.72 -8.30
CA TYR A 44 6.20 5.17 -6.95
C TYR A 44 5.26 3.99 -6.79
N LYS A 45 5.81 2.81 -6.46
CA LYS A 45 5.00 1.61 -6.23
C LYS A 45 4.04 1.89 -5.09
N LYS A 46 2.78 2.21 -5.41
CA LYS A 46 1.71 2.28 -4.43
C LYS A 46 1.50 0.86 -3.90
N GLY A 47 2.20 0.52 -2.83
CA GLY A 47 1.88 -0.66 -2.04
C GLY A 47 0.43 -0.55 -1.59
N MET A 48 -0.25 -1.70 -1.44
CA MET A 48 -1.53 -1.73 -0.76
C MET A 48 -1.39 -1.01 0.59
N PRO A 49 -2.29 -0.06 0.93
CA PRO A 49 -2.24 0.60 2.22
C PRO A 49 -2.14 -0.45 3.32
N GLY A 50 -1.27 -0.23 4.30
CA GLY A 50 -1.12 -1.15 5.42
C GLY A 50 -2.47 -1.37 6.10
N GLN A 51 -2.78 -2.62 6.45
CA GLN A 51 -3.90 -2.93 7.31
C GLN A 51 -3.53 -2.59 8.75
N CYS A 52 -4.36 -1.81 9.43
CA CYS A 52 -4.15 -1.46 10.83
C CYS A 52 -4.37 -2.71 11.71
N HIS A 53 -3.32 -3.15 12.42
CA HIS A 53 -3.41 -4.31 13.31
C HIS A 53 -4.33 -4.12 14.52
N ARG A 54 -4.71 -2.87 14.84
CA ARG A 54 -5.65 -2.54 15.91
C ARG A 54 -7.09 -2.70 15.44
N CYS A 55 -7.51 -2.01 14.39
CA CYS A 55 -8.93 -1.98 13.96
C CYS A 55 -9.25 -2.77 12.69
N GLN A 56 -8.24 -3.35 12.01
CA GLN A 56 -8.33 -4.11 10.76
C GLN A 56 -8.74 -3.30 9.50
N LEU A 57 -8.92 -1.98 9.62
CA LEU A 57 -9.17 -1.08 8.50
C LEU A 57 -7.85 -0.65 7.82
N TYR A 58 -7.95 -0.16 6.59
CA TYR A 58 -6.82 0.32 5.79
C TYR A 58 -6.59 1.82 5.96
N GLY A 59 -5.42 2.30 5.53
CA GLY A 59 -5.15 3.73 5.35
C GLY A 59 -4.56 4.47 6.55
N HIS A 60 -4.20 3.75 7.62
CA HIS A 60 -3.53 4.36 8.78
C HIS A 60 -2.66 3.35 9.54
N ALA A 61 -1.68 3.87 10.29
CA ALA A 61 -0.82 3.07 11.16
C ALA A 61 -1.52 2.75 12.49
N ALA A 62 -1.22 1.57 13.05
CA ALA A 62 -1.76 1.15 14.35
C ALA A 62 -1.34 2.07 15.51
N SER A 63 -0.17 2.71 15.40
CA SER A 63 0.35 3.68 16.38
C SER A 63 -0.57 4.89 16.58
N ASN A 64 -1.29 5.29 15.52
CA ASN A 64 -2.16 6.47 15.51
C ASN A 64 -3.65 6.08 15.49
N CYS A 65 -3.96 4.81 15.76
CA CYS A 65 -5.31 4.30 15.76
C CYS A 65 -5.89 4.35 17.18
N HIS A 66 -6.98 5.10 17.38
CA HIS A 66 -7.70 5.18 18.66
C HIS A 66 -9.03 4.39 18.65
N ALA A 67 -9.34 3.70 17.56
CA ALA A 67 -10.54 2.88 17.46
C ALA A 67 -10.49 1.67 18.40
N GLN A 68 -11.67 1.10 18.69
CA GLN A 68 -11.81 -0.16 19.42
C GLN A 68 -11.03 -1.26 18.70
N PRO A 69 -10.16 -2.02 19.39
CA PRO A 69 -9.40 -3.08 18.77
C PRO A 69 -10.34 -4.17 18.26
N ARG A 70 -10.00 -4.79 17.13
CA ARG A 70 -10.69 -5.95 16.57
C ARG A 70 -9.71 -7.08 16.32
N CYS A 71 -10.05 -8.26 16.81
CA CYS A 71 -9.26 -9.45 16.62
C CYS A 71 -9.44 -10.00 15.20
N VAL A 72 -8.34 -10.25 14.49
CA VAL A 72 -8.37 -10.81 13.12
C VAL A 72 -8.86 -12.27 13.09
N LYS A 73 -8.80 -12.99 14.23
CA LYS A 73 -9.21 -14.40 14.34
C LYS A 73 -10.72 -14.57 14.59
N CYS A 74 -11.34 -13.65 15.31
CA CYS A 74 -12.72 -13.82 15.77
C CYS A 74 -13.60 -12.58 15.63
N LEU A 75 -13.08 -11.44 15.17
CA LEU A 75 -13.81 -10.20 14.91
C LEU A 75 -14.41 -9.51 16.15
N VAL A 76 -14.20 -10.08 17.34
CA VAL A 76 -14.64 -9.55 18.64
C VAL A 76 -13.73 -8.39 19.08
N PRO A 77 -14.25 -7.43 19.87
CA PRO A 77 -13.51 -6.26 20.33
C PRO A 77 -12.41 -6.57 21.37
N HIS A 78 -11.29 -7.12 20.92
CA HIS A 78 -10.05 -7.28 21.70
C HIS A 78 -8.83 -7.30 20.77
N CYS A 79 -7.63 -7.16 21.33
CA CYS A 79 -6.39 -7.30 20.58
C CYS A 79 -6.14 -8.76 20.22
N THR A 80 -5.67 -9.05 18.99
CA THR A 80 -5.38 -10.43 18.54
C THR A 80 -4.46 -11.24 19.49
N LYS A 81 -3.62 -10.55 20.28
CA LYS A 81 -2.74 -11.14 21.29
C LYS A 81 -3.51 -11.78 22.45
N ASP A 82 -4.65 -11.20 22.82
CA ASP A 82 -5.49 -11.63 23.95
C ASP A 82 -6.54 -12.65 23.52
N CYS A 83 -6.46 -13.12 22.26
CA CYS A 83 -7.46 -14.01 21.70
C CYS A 83 -7.19 -15.47 22.12
N GLU A 84 -8.10 -16.03 22.90
CA GLU A 84 -8.10 -17.44 23.34
C GLU A 84 -8.34 -18.44 22.20
N ARG A 85 -8.78 -17.96 21.03
CA ARG A 85 -9.06 -18.82 19.87
C ARG A 85 -7.76 -19.44 19.34
N LYS A 86 -7.62 -20.76 19.51
CA LYS A 86 -6.57 -21.59 18.91
C LYS A 86 -6.76 -21.65 17.38
N LYS A 87 -5.66 -21.65 16.62
CA LYS A 87 -5.65 -21.68 15.14
C LYS A 87 -6.48 -22.83 14.55
N GLU A 88 -6.63 -23.93 15.30
CA GLU A 88 -7.27 -25.17 14.84
C GLU A 88 -8.72 -25.36 15.34
N ALA A 89 -9.17 -24.58 16.34
CA ALA A 89 -10.41 -24.84 17.07
C ALA A 89 -11.60 -23.95 16.65
N GLY A 90 -11.73 -23.64 15.36
CA GLY A 90 -13.06 -23.44 14.81
C GLY A 90 -13.28 -22.20 13.97
N GLY A 91 -14.22 -22.37 13.03
CA GLY A 91 -14.83 -21.35 12.19
C GLY A 91 -13.96 -20.86 11.04
N LYS A 92 -14.49 -20.95 9.82
CA LYS A 92 -13.88 -20.32 8.64
C LYS A 92 -13.73 -18.82 8.95
N PRO A 93 -12.51 -18.26 8.90
CA PRO A 93 -12.32 -16.85 9.23
C PRO A 93 -13.15 -15.99 8.27
N SER A 94 -13.82 -15.00 8.83
CA SER A 94 -14.56 -14.00 8.05
C SER A 94 -13.74 -12.72 8.03
N CYS A 95 -13.69 -12.06 6.87
CA CYS A 95 -12.98 -10.79 6.72
C CYS A 95 -13.75 -9.67 7.41
N CYS A 96 -13.10 -8.89 8.29
CA CYS A 96 -13.69 -7.72 8.94
C CYS A 96 -14.30 -6.71 7.96
N ASN A 97 -13.71 -6.59 6.77
CA ASN A 97 -14.06 -5.56 5.79
C ASN A 97 -15.11 -6.05 4.78
N CYS A 98 -15.13 -7.35 4.49
CA CYS A 98 -15.97 -7.90 3.43
C CYS A 98 -17.10 -8.80 3.96
N ALA A 99 -17.11 -9.13 5.25
CA ALA A 99 -18.01 -10.08 5.92
C ALA A 99 -18.13 -11.47 5.25
N ARG A 100 -17.28 -11.75 4.26
CA ARG A 100 -17.22 -13.00 3.49
C ARG A 100 -16.24 -13.96 4.13
N ASN A 101 -16.51 -15.25 3.98
CA ASN A 101 -15.62 -16.33 4.41
C ASN A 101 -14.36 -16.34 3.53
N THR A 102 -13.29 -15.74 4.02
CA THR A 102 -12.00 -15.67 3.32
C THR A 102 -10.94 -16.35 4.16
N ARG A 103 -10.03 -17.10 3.53
CA ARG A 103 -8.81 -17.56 4.24
C ARG A 103 -8.12 -16.32 4.83
N PRO A 104 -7.65 -16.36 6.09
CA PRO A 104 -6.98 -15.21 6.66
C PRO A 104 -5.70 -15.01 5.86
N ILE A 105 -5.45 -13.79 5.39
CA ILE A 105 -4.14 -13.45 4.79
C ILE A 105 -3.16 -13.36 5.96
N THR A 106 -2.70 -14.52 6.45
CA THR A 106 -1.52 -14.57 7.27
C THR A 106 -0.36 -14.26 6.34
N LYS A 107 0.23 -13.06 6.46
CA LYS A 107 1.61 -12.86 6.01
C LYS A 107 2.49 -13.79 6.84
N GLY A 108 2.69 -15.01 6.37
CA GLY A 108 3.73 -15.91 6.80
C GLY A 108 4.50 -16.33 5.56
N ALA A 109 5.81 -16.01 5.55
CA ALA A 109 6.90 -16.50 4.68
C ALA A 109 6.64 -16.45 3.15
N LEU A 110 7.47 -15.88 2.27
CA LEU A 110 8.87 -15.45 2.28
C LEU A 110 8.98 -13.97 1.85
#